data_AF-A0A946HGQ0-F1
#
_entry.id   AF-A0A946HGQ0-F1
#
_cell.length_a   1.000
_cell.length_b   1.000
_cell.length_c   1.000
_cell.angle_alpha   90.00
_cell.angle_beta   90.00
_cell.angle_gamma   90.00
#
_symmetry.space_group_name_H-M   'P 1'
#
loop_
_entity.id
_entity.type
_entity.pdbx_description
1 polymer ?
#
loop_
_entity_poly.entity_id
_entity_poly.type
_entity_poly.pdbx_seq_one_letter_code
_entity_poly.pdbx_strand_id
1 'polypeptide(L)' 'MIQDHRWSPGQPLPRYADRNTLAAIITHRCFPISPRTLERWPLTARKPNKAVVYDVTEALEYAEQQLNKAYAYKQTGGAI' A
#
# COMPACT_ATOMS: atom_id res chain seq x y z
N MET A 1 -19.24 -7.16 -4.97
CA MET A 1 -19.15 -5.88 -4.23
C MET A 1 -18.23 -4.99 -5.03
N ILE A 2 -18.76 -3.90 -5.60
CA ILE A 2 -18.02 -3.00 -6.50
C ILE A 2 -16.92 -2.31 -5.69
N GLN A 3 -15.67 -2.63 -5.96
CA GLN A 3 -14.51 -1.91 -5.42
C GLN A 3 -14.39 -0.60 -6.19
N ASP A 4 -14.94 0.49 -5.65
CA ASP A 4 -14.76 1.86 -6.14
C ASP A 4 -13.29 2.28 -5.87
N HIS A 5 -12.36 1.84 -6.71
CA HIS A 5 -10.97 2.29 -6.70
C HIS A 5 -10.94 3.72 -7.22
N ARG A 6 -11.01 4.71 -6.32
CA ARG A 6 -11.04 6.13 -6.70
C ARG A 6 -9.72 6.65 -7.27
N TRP A 7 -8.63 5.90 -7.10
CA TRP A 7 -7.31 6.27 -7.61
C TRP A 7 -6.87 5.32 -8.72
N SER A 8 -6.29 5.90 -9.77
CA SER A 8 -5.69 5.18 -10.91
C SER A 8 -4.27 5.69 -11.20
N PRO A 9 -3.40 4.85 -11.80
CA PRO A 9 -2.09 5.27 -12.26
C PRO A 9 -2.16 6.52 -13.15
N GLY A 10 -1.34 7.53 -12.83
CA GLY A 10 -1.35 8.83 -13.53
C GLY A 10 -2.15 9.93 -12.84
N GLN A 11 -2.95 9.61 -11.81
CA GLN A 11 -3.56 10.62 -10.94
C GLN A 11 -2.62 11.08 -9.82
N PRO A 12 -2.72 12.33 -9.37
CA PRO A 12 -1.96 12.80 -8.21
C PRO A 12 -2.29 11.97 -6.96
N LEU A 13 -1.30 11.80 -6.09
CA LEU A 13 -1.50 11.08 -4.83
C LEU A 13 -2.33 11.95 -3.87
N PRO A 14 -3.45 11.44 -3.33
CA PRO A 14 -4.19 12.15 -2.31
C PRO A 14 -3.37 12.17 -1.01
N ARG A 15 -3.60 13.18 -0.15
CA ARG A 15 -2.95 13.21 1.18
C ARG A 15 -3.46 12.09 2.09
N TYR A 16 -4.76 11.84 2.06
CA TYR A 16 -5.42 10.80 2.86
C TYR A 16 -6.20 9.86 1.95
N ALA A 17 -6.14 8.57 2.24
CA ALA A 17 -6.84 7.53 1.48
C ALA A 17 -7.48 6.47 2.40
N ASP A 18 -8.56 5.84 1.93
CA ASP A 18 -9.08 4.62 2.53
C ASP A 18 -8.18 3.42 2.18
N ARG A 19 -8.39 2.28 2.85
CA ARG A 19 -7.52 1.10 2.69
C ARG A 19 -7.48 0.53 1.28
N ASN A 20 -8.57 0.60 0.51
CA ASN A 20 -8.60 0.05 -0.84
C ASN A 20 -7.76 0.92 -1.77
N THR A 21 -7.99 2.23 -1.70
CA THR A 21 -7.20 3.22 -2.44
C THR A 21 -5.72 3.14 -2.06
N LEU A 22 -5.40 3.01 -0.77
CA LEU A 22 -4.04 2.89 -0.27
C LEU A 22 -3.35 1.61 -0.79
N ALA A 23 -4.06 0.48 -0.79
CA ALA A 23 -3.53 -0.78 -1.32
C ALA A 23 -3.22 -0.70 -2.82
N ALA A 24 -4.08 -0.04 -3.60
CA ALA A 24 -3.85 0.18 -5.02
C ALA A 24 -2.63 1.08 -5.28
N ILE A 25 -2.48 2.16 -4.51
CA ILE A 25 -1.32 3.06 -4.58
C ILE A 25 -0.03 2.30 -4.28
N ILE A 26 0.03 1.56 -3.15
CA ILE A 26 1.22 0.82 -2.75
C ILE A 26 1.55 -0.31 -3.73
N THR A 27 0.53 -1.02 -4.21
CA THR A 27 0.71 -2.08 -5.22
C THR A 27 1.33 -1.53 -6.51
N HIS A 28 0.94 -0.32 -6.92
CA HIS A 28 1.50 0.31 -8.10
C HIS A 28 2.94 0.85 -7.88
N ARG A 29 3.29 1.27 -6.66
CA ARG A 29 4.56 1.97 -6.37
C ARG A 29 5.65 1.10 -5.74
N CYS A 30 5.30 0.07 -4.97
CA CYS A 30 6.25 -0.72 -4.19
C CYS A 30 6.16 -2.21 -4.51
N PHE A 31 5.12 -2.89 -4.04
CA PHE A 31 4.92 -4.34 -4.22
C PHE A 31 3.45 -4.70 -4.00
N PRO A 32 2.97 -5.83 -4.56
CA PRO A 32 1.58 -6.21 -4.46
C PRO A 32 1.14 -6.46 -3.01
N ILE A 33 0.08 -5.76 -2.60
CA ILE A 33 -0.55 -5.95 -1.29
C ILE A 33 -2.08 -5.95 -1.40
N SER A 34 -2.72 -6.61 -0.45
CA SER A 34 -4.18 -6.55 -0.28
C SER A 34 -4.57 -5.51 0.77
N PRO A 35 -5.80 -4.95 0.74
CA PRO A 35 -6.30 -4.07 1.79
C PRO A 35 -6.24 -4.68 3.19
N ARG A 36 -6.37 -6.01 3.30
CA ARG A 36 -6.20 -6.75 4.56
C ARG A 36 -4.79 -6.69 5.14
N THR A 37 -3.78 -6.62 4.28
CA THR A 37 -2.38 -6.53 4.73
C THR A 37 -2.14 -5.24 5.53
N LEU A 38 -2.79 -4.15 5.13
CA LEU A 38 -2.71 -2.85 5.79
C LEU A 38 -3.31 -2.83 7.21
N GLU A 39 -4.19 -3.78 7.54
CA GLU A 39 -4.78 -3.87 8.89
C GLU A 39 -3.75 -4.22 9.96
N ARG A 40 -2.64 -4.84 9.56
CA ARG A 40 -1.55 -5.25 10.43
C ARG A 40 -0.41 -4.25 10.49
N TRP A 41 -0.46 -3.20 9.66
CA TRP A 41 0.60 -2.20 9.61
C TRP A 41 0.41 -1.18 10.72
N PRO A 42 1.49 -0.73 11.38
CA PRO A 42 1.42 0.26 12.45
C PRO A 42 1.26 1.69 11.89
N LEU A 43 0.22 1.90 11.05
CA LEU A 43 -0.08 3.19 10.43
C LEU A 43 -1.04 4.02 11.29
N THR A 44 -0.91 5.34 11.22
CA THR A 44 -1.79 6.26 11.91
C THR A 44 -3.17 6.33 11.24
N ALA A 45 -4.17 5.72 11.86
CA ALA A 45 -5.56 5.79 11.40
C ALA A 45 -6.25 7.08 11.89
N ARG A 46 -6.93 7.78 10.99
CA ARG A 46 -7.80 8.93 11.30
C ARG A 46 -9.24 8.61 10.92
N LYS A 47 -10.22 9.11 11.70
CA LYS A 47 -11.64 8.78 11.49
C LYS A 47 -12.55 10.01 11.33
N PRO A 48 -12.40 10.83 10.28
CA PRO A 48 -13.37 11.88 9.97
C PRO A 48 -14.72 11.26 9.56
N ASN A 49 -15.83 11.78 10.08
CA ASN A 49 -17.19 11.39 9.69
C ASN A 49 -17.43 9.86 9.63
N LYS A 50 -16.91 9.13 10.62
CA LYS A 50 -16.96 7.65 10.72
C LYS A 50 -16.18 6.88 9.64
N ALA A 51 -15.56 7.52 8.67
CA ALA A 51 -14.71 6.89 7.65
C ALA A 51 -13.26 6.81 8.13
N VAL A 52 -12.63 5.64 8.00
CA VAL A 52 -11.22 5.45 8.37
C VAL A 52 -10.32 5.79 7.19
N VAL A 53 -9.39 6.71 7.40
CA VAL A 53 -8.40 7.15 6.40
C VAL A 53 -6.99 7.12 6.98
N TYR A 54 -6.01 6.98 6.11
CA TYR A 54 -4.60 6.88 6.43
C TYR A 54 -3.82 7.92 5.62
N ASP A 55 -2.71 8.40 6.16
CA ASP A 55 -1.80 9.27 5.42
C ASP A 55 -1.06 8.46 4.34
N VAL A 56 -1.11 8.94 3.09
CA VAL A 56 -0.53 8.20 1.97
C VAL A 56 1.00 8.20 2.02
N THR A 57 1.61 9.28 2.50
CA THR A 57 3.06 9.39 2.60
C THR A 57 3.61 8.43 3.64
N GLU A 58 3.02 8.42 4.85
CA GLU A 58 3.41 7.49 5.93
C GLU A 58 3.33 6.03 5.48
N ALA A 59 2.28 5.67 4.73
CA ALA A 59 2.09 4.32 4.26
C ALA A 59 3.10 3.91 3.17
N LEU A 60 3.46 4.82 2.27
CA LEU A 60 4.49 4.59 1.26
C LEU A 60 5.87 4.42 1.92
N GLU A 61 6.23 5.30 2.86
CA GLU A 61 7.49 5.20 3.60
C GLU A 61 7.60 3.86 4.34
N TYR A 62 6.51 3.40 4.97
CA TYR A 62 6.49 2.09 5.62
C TYR A 62 6.62 0.94 4.61
N ALA A 63 5.96 1.03 3.46
CA ALA A 63 6.09 0.03 2.39
C ALA A 63 7.53 -0.04 1.89
N GLU A 64 8.17 1.08 1.60
CA GLU A 64 9.58 1.13 1.18
C GLU A 64 10.50 0.50 2.23
N GLN A 65 10.29 0.80 3.52
CA GLN A 65 11.05 0.17 4.59
C GLN A 65 10.84 -1.35 4.65
N GLN A 66 9.62 -1.84 4.46
CA GLN A 66 9.33 -3.27 4.41
C GLN A 66 10.05 -3.95 3.25
N LEU A 67 10.04 -3.33 2.06
CA LEU A 67 10.73 -3.83 0.89
C LEU A 67 12.25 -3.87 1.11
N ASN A 68 12.83 -2.81 1.67
CA ASN A 68 14.26 -2.73 1.97
C ASN A 68 14.70 -3.72 3.05
N LYS A 69 13.82 -4.10 3.99
CA LYS A 69 14.09 -5.11 5.02
C LYS A 69 13.84 -6.54 4.54
N ALA A 70 13.18 -6.72 3.41
CA ALA A 70 12.87 -8.05 2.90
C ALA A 70 14.14 -8.82 2.56
N TYR A 71 14.12 -10.13 2.78
CA TYR A 71 15.24 -10.99 2.44
C TYR A 71 15.47 -10.98 0.93
N ALA A 72 16.65 -10.52 0.52
CA ALA A 72 17.08 -10.58 -0.87
C ALA A 72 17.65 -11.98 -1.16
N TYR A 73 17.02 -12.70 -2.08
CA TYR A 73 17.52 -13.97 -2.59
C TYR A 73 17.89 -13.81 -4.07
N LYS A 74 19.12 -14.15 -4.42
CA LYS A 74 19.55 -14.24 -5.82
C LYS A 74 19.13 -15.59 -6.37
N GLN A 75 18.18 -15.61 -7.28
CA GLN A 75 17.82 -16.83 -8.01
C GLN A 75 19.04 -17.30 -8.82
N THR A 76 19.67 -18.39 -8.39
CA THR A 76 20.56 -19.17 -9.23
C THR A 76 19.67 -19.90 -10.24
N GLY A 77 19.72 -19.48 -11.50
CA GLY A 77 19.00 -20.15 -12.58
C GLY A 77 19.32 -21.63 -12.56
N GLY A 78 18.32 -22.45 -12.23
CA GLY A 78 18.44 -23.89 -12.35
C GLY A 78 18.72 -24.19 -13.81
N ALA A 79 19.93 -24.65 -14.11
CA ALA A 79 20.21 -25.29 -15.37
C ALA A 79 19.31 -26.52 -15.43
N ILE A 80 18.25 -26.43 -16.24
CA ILE A 80 17.55 -27.61 -16.76
C ILE A 80 18.32 -28.13 -17.97
#